data_AF-A0A7C9DDU2-F1
#
_entry.id   AF-A0A7C9DDU2-F1
#
_cell.length_a   1.000
_cell.length_b   1.000
_cell.length_c   1.000
_cell.angle_alpha   90.00
_cell.angle_beta   90.00
_cell.angle_gamma   90.00
#
_symmetry.space_group_name_H-M   'P 1'
#
loop_
_entity.id
_entity.type
_entity.pdbx_description
1 polymer ?
#
loop_
_entity_poly.entity_id
_entity_poly.type
_entity_poly.pdbx_seq_one_letter_code
_entity_poly.pdbx_strand_id
1 'polypeptide(L)'
;MKISVVVVVLMSLILSSALLDDIVNAQAGPPQTPSGATFPGPPQPPSGPGYPQPPPTGPPQPPSGTRSPGAPQPPSAYCSKNCGQRCAMKGPGSRCEKYCLMCCAKCNCVPAGTYGNLDQCPCYRDWKSPNGRPKCP
;
A
#
# COMPACT_ATOMS: atom_id res chain seq x y z
N MET A 1 -25.78 51.13 28.96
CA MET A 1 -24.88 51.57 27.87
C MET A 1 -23.66 50.66 27.67
N LYS A 2 -23.01 50.14 28.73
CA LYS A 2 -21.84 49.24 28.60
C LYS A 2 -22.17 47.87 27.98
N ILE A 3 -23.34 47.31 28.27
CA ILE A 3 -23.80 46.03 27.74
C ILE A 3 -24.11 46.08 26.22
N SER A 4 -24.69 47.18 25.71
CA SER A 4 -24.90 47.33 24.26
C SER A 4 -23.59 47.40 23.49
N VAL A 5 -22.56 48.06 24.03
CA VAL A 5 -21.24 48.12 23.38
C VAL A 5 -20.59 46.73 23.34
N VAL A 6 -20.71 45.94 24.40
CA VAL A 6 -20.19 44.56 24.43
C VAL A 6 -20.92 43.66 23.41
N VAL A 7 -22.25 43.78 23.29
CA VAL A 7 -23.02 42.99 22.33
C VAL A 7 -22.73 43.40 20.89
N VAL A 8 -22.54 44.69 20.62
CA VAL A 8 -22.19 45.19 19.27
C VAL A 8 -20.77 44.79 18.87
N VAL A 9 -19.81 44.82 19.80
CA VAL A 9 -18.43 44.36 19.54
C VAL A 9 -18.38 42.85 19.33
N LEU A 10 -19.11 42.05 20.13
CA LEU A 10 -19.20 40.61 19.92
C LEU A 10 -19.86 40.25 18.59
N MET A 11 -20.98 40.88 18.24
CA MET A 11 -21.68 40.60 16.97
C MET A 11 -20.85 41.02 15.76
N SER A 12 -20.06 42.10 15.86
CA SER A 12 -19.14 42.54 14.80
C SER A 12 -17.94 41.60 14.64
N LEU A 13 -17.39 41.06 15.74
CA LEU A 13 -16.33 40.05 15.71
C LEU A 13 -16.82 38.71 15.12
N ILE A 14 -18.04 38.29 15.48
CA ILE A 14 -18.64 37.06 14.96
C ILE A 14 -18.95 37.18 13.46
N LEU A 15 -19.47 38.32 13.00
CA LEU A 15 -19.77 38.54 11.58
C LEU A 15 -18.50 38.66 10.71
N SER A 16 -17.39 39.13 11.29
CA SER A 16 -16.09 39.20 10.60
C SER A 16 -15.41 37.82 10.44
N SER A 17 -15.79 36.84 11.27
CA SER A 17 -15.21 35.49 11.25
C SER A 17 -15.79 34.63 10.12
N ALA A 18 -17.08 34.82 9.79
CA ALA A 18 -17.80 33.95 8.85
C ALA A 18 -17.46 34.16 7.36
N LEU A 19 -16.75 35.24 6.99
CA LEU A 19 -16.34 35.48 5.59
C LEU A 19 -14.97 34.91 5.23
N LEU A 20 -14.17 34.42 6.20
CA LEU A 20 -12.84 33.86 5.92
C LEU A 20 -12.83 32.34 5.73
N ASP A 21 -13.87 31.62 6.15
CA ASP A 21 -13.91 30.15 6.07
C ASP A 21 -14.28 29.59 4.67
N ASP A 22 -14.88 30.39 3.79
CA ASP A 22 -15.25 29.95 2.42
C ASP A 22 -14.07 29.93 1.43
N ILE A 23 -12.98 30.66 1.70
CA ILE A 23 -11.84 30.76 0.75
C ILE A 23 -10.88 29.56 0.89
N VAL A 24 -10.75 28.97 2.09
CA VAL A 24 -9.79 27.87 2.33
C VAL A 24 -10.25 26.54 1.73
N ASN A 25 -11.55 26.34 1.51
CA ASN A 25 -12.08 25.02 1.13
C ASN A 25 -12.31 24.83 -0.40
N ALA A 26 -12.02 25.84 -1.22
CA ALA A 26 -12.38 25.82 -2.66
C ALA A 26 -11.26 25.41 -3.65
N GLN A 27 -10.14 24.83 -3.20
CA GLN A 27 -9.04 24.46 -4.12
C GLN A 27 -8.55 23.01 -4.10
N ALA A 28 -9.16 22.11 -3.34
CA ALA A 28 -8.83 20.68 -3.41
C ALA A 28 -9.73 19.93 -4.41
N GLY A 29 -9.69 20.35 -5.69
CA GLY A 29 -10.08 19.44 -6.77
C GLY A 29 -9.13 18.23 -6.79
N PRO A 30 -9.57 17.03 -7.22
CA PRO A 30 -8.65 15.92 -7.41
C PRO A 30 -7.53 16.35 -8.40
N PRO A 31 -6.27 15.97 -8.16
CA PRO A 31 -5.18 16.28 -9.08
C PRO A 31 -5.52 15.70 -10.45
N GLN A 32 -5.76 16.58 -11.43
CA GLN A 32 -5.87 16.16 -12.82
C GLN A 32 -4.46 15.81 -13.27
N THR A 33 -4.16 14.52 -13.34
CA THR A 33 -2.94 14.04 -13.98
C THR A 33 -3.02 14.35 -15.48
N PRO A 34 -2.04 15.06 -16.07
CA PRO A 34 -1.97 15.20 -17.51
C PRO A 34 -1.74 13.81 -18.11
N SER A 35 -2.79 13.25 -18.70
CA SER A 35 -2.71 12.04 -19.51
C SER A 35 -2.12 12.44 -20.85
N GLY A 36 -0.79 12.36 -21.00
CA GLY A 36 -0.21 12.73 -22.30
C GLY A 36 1.31 12.75 -22.45
N ALA A 37 2.11 12.29 -21.48
CA ALA A 37 3.52 12.05 -21.72
C ALA A 37 3.74 10.56 -21.97
N THR A 38 3.66 10.14 -23.24
CA THR A 38 4.18 8.84 -23.66
C THR A 38 5.70 8.92 -23.61
N PHE A 39 6.27 8.63 -22.44
CA PHE A 39 7.68 8.31 -22.35
C PHE A 39 7.88 6.99 -23.10
N PRO A 40 8.77 6.90 -24.11
CA PRO A 40 9.20 5.61 -24.59
C PRO A 40 9.73 4.85 -23.37
N GLY A 41 9.09 3.73 -23.06
CA GLY A 41 9.51 2.88 -21.95
C GLY A 41 10.98 2.48 -22.13
N PRO A 42 11.67 2.12 -21.05
CA PRO A 42 13.00 1.56 -21.16
C PRO A 42 12.98 0.40 -22.18
N PRO A 43 14.00 0.26 -23.04
CA PRO A 43 14.01 -0.79 -24.05
C PRO A 43 13.74 -2.12 -23.37
N GLN A 44 12.67 -2.80 -23.80
CA GLN A 44 12.33 -4.11 -23.28
C GLN A 44 13.51 -5.04 -23.56
N PRO A 45 14.03 -5.78 -22.55
CA PRO A 45 14.99 -6.83 -22.82
C PRO A 45 14.34 -7.82 -23.80
N PRO A 46 15.10 -8.42 -24.73
CA PRO A 46 14.46 -9.18 -25.78
C PRO A 46 13.71 -10.37 -25.19
N SER A 47 12.46 -10.55 -25.60
CA SER A 47 11.63 -11.69 -25.20
C SER A 47 11.99 -12.90 -26.07
N GLY A 48 13.16 -13.49 -25.81
CA GLY A 48 13.60 -14.72 -26.48
C GLY A 48 13.45 -15.95 -25.56
N PRO A 49 13.08 -17.12 -26.08
CA PRO A 49 13.21 -18.38 -25.36
C PRO A 49 14.71 -18.73 -25.30
N GLY A 50 15.43 -18.13 -24.36
CA GLY A 50 16.87 -18.34 -24.26
C GLY A 50 17.68 -17.36 -23.42
N TYR A 51 17.09 -16.38 -22.73
CA TYR A 51 17.86 -15.60 -21.76
C TYR A 51 18.13 -16.46 -20.53
N PRO A 52 19.40 -16.87 -20.28
CA PRO A 52 19.74 -17.59 -19.07
C PRO A 52 19.50 -16.62 -17.90
N GLN A 53 18.68 -17.03 -16.94
CA GLN A 53 18.59 -16.30 -15.69
C GLN A 53 20.00 -16.26 -15.07
N PRO A 54 20.52 -15.09 -14.66
CA PRO A 54 21.79 -15.06 -13.95
C PRO A 54 21.65 -15.95 -12.71
N PRO A 55 22.62 -16.85 -12.45
CA PRO A 55 22.56 -17.70 -11.28
C PRO A 55 22.47 -16.82 -10.03
N PRO A 56 21.73 -17.23 -8.98
CA PRO A 56 21.75 -16.53 -7.71
C PRO A 56 23.19 -16.51 -7.19
N THR A 57 23.85 -15.35 -7.24
CA THR A 57 25.24 -15.16 -6.77
C THR A 57 25.34 -15.06 -5.25
N GLY A 58 24.32 -15.48 -4.52
CA GLY A 58 24.32 -15.57 -3.06
C GLY A 58 24.24 -17.02 -2.61
N PRO A 59 24.95 -17.42 -1.55
CA PRO A 59 24.68 -18.70 -0.91
C PRO A 59 23.19 -18.78 -0.55
N PRO A 60 22.54 -19.96 -0.64
CA PRO A 60 21.18 -20.15 -0.17
C PRO A 60 21.13 -19.67 1.28
N GLN A 61 20.42 -18.57 1.56
CA GLN A 61 20.31 -18.10 2.94
C GLN A 61 19.57 -19.18 3.74
N PRO A 62 20.22 -19.84 4.71
CA PRO A 62 19.53 -20.79 5.56
C PRO A 62 18.45 -20.04 6.35
N PRO A 63 17.33 -20.70 6.70
CA PRO A 63 16.37 -20.12 7.61
C PRO A 63 17.05 -19.88 8.96
N SER A 64 17.45 -18.64 9.22
CA SER A 64 17.88 -18.20 10.55
C SER A 64 16.64 -18.23 11.45
N GLY A 65 16.54 -19.26 12.28
CA GLY A 65 15.58 -19.33 13.36
C GLY A 65 15.00 -20.72 13.55
N THR A 66 15.65 -21.49 14.41
CA THR A 66 14.98 -22.47 15.28
C THR A 66 13.84 -21.75 16.00
N ARG A 67 12.61 -21.90 15.51
CA ARG A 67 11.44 -21.23 16.11
C ARG A 67 10.62 -22.23 16.90
N SER A 68 10.57 -21.97 18.21
CA SER A 68 9.70 -22.60 19.20
C SER A 68 8.23 -22.57 18.75
N PRO A 69 7.49 -23.70 18.84
CA PRO A 69 6.07 -23.73 18.51
C PRO A 69 5.26 -23.10 19.65
N GLY A 70 4.85 -21.84 19.52
CA GLY A 70 3.91 -21.26 20.48
C GLY A 70 3.68 -19.75 20.47
N ALA A 71 4.57 -18.95 19.89
CA ALA A 71 4.39 -17.49 19.83
C ALA A 71 3.80 -17.05 18.48
N PRO A 72 2.89 -16.05 18.45
CA PRO A 72 2.59 -15.29 17.24
C PRO A 72 3.91 -14.75 16.69
N GLN A 73 4.38 -15.32 15.59
CA GLN A 73 5.67 -14.94 15.06
C GLN A 73 5.54 -13.55 14.47
N PRO A 74 6.48 -12.63 14.77
CA PRO A 74 6.54 -11.38 14.04
C PRO A 74 6.66 -11.72 12.54
N PRO A 75 5.96 -10.99 11.67
CA PRO A 75 6.07 -11.22 10.24
C PRO A 75 7.54 -11.18 9.84
N SER A 76 7.99 -12.18 9.09
CA SER A 76 9.39 -12.26 8.67
C SER A 76 9.77 -10.97 7.95
N ALA A 77 11.02 -10.53 8.08
CA ALA A 77 11.48 -9.30 7.42
C ALA A 77 11.20 -9.32 5.90
N TYR A 78 11.24 -10.51 5.29
CA TYR A 78 10.80 -10.77 3.91
C TYR A 78 9.32 -10.43 3.69
N CYS A 79 8.42 -10.97 4.52
CA CYS A 79 6.98 -10.70 4.42
C CYS A 79 6.68 -9.23 4.63
N SER A 80 7.26 -8.59 5.65
CA SER A 80 7.03 -7.18 5.97
C SER A 80 7.45 -6.26 4.80
N LYS A 81 8.63 -6.50 4.23
CA LYS A 81 9.12 -5.70 3.09
C LYS A 81 8.26 -5.92 1.84
N ASN A 82 8.01 -7.17 1.47
CA ASN A 82 7.31 -7.48 0.23
C ASN A 82 5.83 -7.10 0.32
N CYS A 83 5.17 -7.31 1.46
CA CYS A 83 3.80 -6.86 1.67
C CYS A 83 3.68 -5.34 1.72
N GLY A 84 4.70 -4.64 2.24
CA GLY A 84 4.77 -3.18 2.14
C GLY A 84 4.79 -2.69 0.69
N GLN A 85 5.58 -3.35 -0.18
CA GLN A 85 5.58 -3.05 -1.62
C GLN A 85 4.25 -3.41 -2.30
N ARG A 86 3.71 -4.59 -1.97
CA ARG A 86 2.45 -5.10 -2.51
C ARG A 86 1.27 -4.18 -2.21
N CYS A 87 1.24 -3.66 -0.99
CA CYS A 87 0.17 -2.81 -0.48
C CYS A 87 0.53 -1.32 -0.49
N ALA A 88 1.60 -0.91 -1.19
CA ALA A 88 2.09 0.47 -1.20
C ALA A 88 1.00 1.49 -1.58
N MET A 89 0.08 1.12 -2.48
CA MET A 89 -1.02 2.00 -2.92
C MET A 89 -2.18 2.11 -1.92
N LYS A 90 -2.22 1.27 -0.89
CA LYS A 90 -3.28 1.25 0.14
C LYS A 90 -2.84 1.85 1.46
N GLY A 91 -1.54 2.11 1.63
CA GLY A 91 -0.95 2.64 2.84
C GLY A 91 -0.62 1.57 3.89
N PRO A 92 0.26 1.92 4.85
CA PRO A 92 0.72 1.02 5.90
C PRO A 92 -0.42 0.64 6.85
N GLY A 93 -0.43 -0.60 7.35
CA GLY A 93 -1.46 -1.09 8.27
C GLY A 93 -2.83 -1.31 7.63
N SER A 94 -2.93 -1.18 6.31
CA SER A 94 -4.16 -1.41 5.56
C SER A 94 -4.62 -2.87 5.65
N ARG A 95 -5.89 -3.11 5.27
CA ARG A 95 -6.42 -4.47 5.18
C ARG A 95 -5.63 -5.35 4.20
N CYS A 96 -5.06 -4.73 3.16
CA CYS A 96 -4.16 -5.39 2.22
C CYS A 96 -2.94 -5.97 2.95
N GLU A 97 -2.25 -5.17 3.76
CA GLU A 97 -1.03 -5.61 4.45
C GLU A 97 -1.31 -6.78 5.40
N LYS A 98 -2.42 -6.71 6.15
CA LYS A 98 -2.84 -7.79 7.06
C LYS A 98 -3.08 -9.11 6.34
N TYR A 99 -3.80 -9.09 5.22
CA TYR A 99 -4.03 -10.30 4.44
C TYR A 99 -2.75 -10.78 3.74
N CYS A 100 -1.94 -9.86 3.22
CA CYS A 100 -0.66 -10.21 2.61
C CYS A 100 0.26 -10.91 3.62
N LEU A 101 0.36 -10.40 4.85
CA LEU A 101 1.19 -11.01 5.90
C LEU A 101 0.69 -12.41 6.29
N MET A 102 -0.63 -12.63 6.36
CA MET A 102 -1.17 -13.98 6.57
C MET A 102 -0.82 -14.93 5.43
N CYS A 103 -1.00 -14.49 4.19
CA CYS A 103 -0.69 -15.30 3.01
C CYS A 103 0.81 -15.57 2.89
N CYS A 104 1.64 -14.59 3.22
CA CYS A 104 3.08 -14.72 3.26
C CYS A 104 3.55 -15.64 4.39
N ALA A 105 2.96 -15.57 5.57
CA ALA A 105 3.30 -16.48 6.67
C ALA A 105 3.02 -17.95 6.31
N LYS A 106 1.98 -18.18 5.49
CA LYS A 106 1.60 -19.51 5.06
C LYS A 106 2.41 -20.01 3.86
N CYS A 107 2.54 -19.18 2.84
CA CYS A 107 3.15 -19.55 1.55
C CYS A 107 4.63 -19.18 1.45
N ASN A 108 5.16 -18.38 2.37
CA ASN A 108 6.51 -17.80 2.36
C ASN A 108 6.90 -17.13 1.03
N CYS A 109 5.91 -16.64 0.28
CA CYS A 109 6.05 -16.07 -1.05
C CYS A 109 5.08 -14.90 -1.20
N VAL A 110 5.55 -13.77 -1.74
CA VAL A 110 4.72 -12.61 -2.08
C VAL A 110 5.07 -12.18 -3.50
N PRO A 111 4.07 -12.06 -4.40
CA PRO A 111 4.31 -11.69 -5.79
C PRO A 111 4.82 -10.25 -5.95
N ALA A 112 5.63 -9.99 -6.98
CA ALA A 112 6.23 -8.68 -7.24
C ALA A 112 5.26 -7.67 -7.89
N GLY A 113 5.36 -6.39 -7.50
CA GLY A 113 4.48 -5.29 -7.93
C GLY A 113 3.40 -4.94 -6.89
N THR A 114 2.36 -4.19 -7.28
CA THR A 114 1.18 -3.87 -6.45
C THR A 114 -0.09 -4.60 -6.90
N TYR A 115 -0.12 -5.08 -8.14
CA TYR A 115 -1.24 -5.80 -8.77
C TYR A 115 -0.73 -6.94 -9.67
N GLY A 116 -1.55 -7.98 -9.88
CA GLY A 116 -1.24 -9.11 -10.78
C GLY A 116 -0.11 -10.03 -10.30
N ASN A 117 0.56 -10.73 -11.22
CA ASN A 117 1.74 -11.58 -10.93
C ASN A 117 1.51 -12.71 -9.91
N LEU A 118 0.26 -13.10 -9.69
CA LEU A 118 -0.10 -14.17 -8.75
C LEU A 118 0.50 -15.53 -9.17
N ASP A 119 0.79 -15.72 -10.46
CA ASP A 119 1.40 -16.94 -11.00
C ASP A 119 2.85 -17.15 -10.54
N GLN A 120 3.53 -16.11 -10.05
CA GLN A 120 4.85 -16.25 -9.44
C GLN A 120 4.80 -17.04 -8.12
N CYS A 121 3.66 -17.01 -7.42
CA CYS A 121 3.46 -17.69 -6.15
C CYS A 121 2.14 -18.50 -6.21
N PRO A 122 2.14 -19.74 -6.73
CA PRO A 122 0.93 -20.55 -6.88
C PRO A 122 0.16 -20.71 -5.56
N CYS A 123 0.86 -20.93 -4.44
CA CYS A 123 0.24 -20.99 -3.12
C CYS A 123 -0.52 -19.71 -2.76
N TYR A 124 0.03 -18.53 -3.08
CA TYR A 124 -0.58 -17.24 -2.77
C TYR A 124 -1.84 -17.00 -3.61
N ARG A 125 -1.80 -17.40 -4.89
CA ARG A 125 -2.93 -17.35 -5.83
C ARG A 125 -4.06 -18.28 -5.42
N ASP A 126 -3.72 -19.52 -5.05
CA ASP A 126 -4.68 -20.59 -4.82
C ASP A 126 -5.25 -20.56 -3.40
N TRP A 127 -4.73 -19.68 -2.53
CA TRP A 127 -5.23 -19.45 -1.18
C TRP A 127 -6.58 -18.73 -1.19
N LYS A 128 -7.64 -19.52 -1.10
CA LYS A 128 -9.03 -19.06 -1.17
C LYS A 128 -9.71 -19.13 0.19
N SER A 129 -10.67 -18.24 0.40
CA SER A 129 -11.64 -18.38 1.48
C SER A 129 -12.59 -19.56 1.20
N PRO A 130 -13.31 -20.07 2.20
CA PRO A 130 -14.34 -21.11 2.00
C PRO A 130 -15.39 -20.74 0.95
N ASN A 131 -15.58 -19.44 0.70
CA ASN A 131 -16.52 -18.90 -0.28
C ASN A 131 -15.94 -18.89 -1.71
N GLY A 132 -14.79 -19.52 -1.95
CA GLY A 132 -14.12 -19.60 -3.26
C GLY A 132 -13.41 -18.32 -3.71
N ARG A 133 -13.53 -17.21 -2.96
CA ARG A 133 -12.88 -15.93 -3.30
C ARG A 133 -11.40 -15.94 -2.91
N PRO A 134 -10.51 -15.32 -3.71
CA PRO A 134 -9.10 -15.16 -3.33
C PRO A 134 -9.02 -14.36 -2.03
N LYS A 135 -8.28 -14.91 -1.06
CA LYS A 135 -8.12 -14.30 0.26
C LYS A 135 -6.95 -13.31 0.27
N CYS A 136 -5.97 -13.54 -0.60
CA CYS A 136 -4.74 -12.76 -0.69
C CYS A 136 -4.89 -11.62 -1.72
N PRO A 137 -4.31 -10.44 -1.43
CA PRO A 137 -4.45 -9.24 -2.27
C PRO A 137 -3.69 -9.28 -3.60
#